data_AF-A0A964NS06-F1
#
_entry.id   AF-A0A964NS06-F1
#
_cell.length_a   1.000
_cell.length_b   1.000
_cell.length_c   1.000
_cell.angle_alpha   90.00
_cell.angle_beta   90.00
_cell.angle_gamma   90.00
#
_symmetry.space_group_name_H-M   'P 1'
#
loop_
_entity.id
_entity.type
_entity.pdbx_description
1 polymer ?
#
loop_
_entity_poly.entity_id
_entity_poly.type
_entity_poly.pdbx_seq_one_letter_code
_entity_poly.pdbx_strand_id
1 'polypeptide(L)'
;MVLLLPWTLRNTAHFGGMVVVSTNTGLNTYIGSFPEIVFDSTDPRYALVLAEGEANGMNEAQLDRQFLRMGLDCWLADPPASLRRLGATLAGLWQTPFEDWVILMQPTVGLNTDATVLLPRVVHLVFVGLAAVAALACLWRRDASLFLLAVPAGITLGYLPAFAQQRFVLPALPMVALLAVMALAWLAGWCATLPRARGRLMARLVAASLALLLSAASVAMALQLSPQAILESPHPYPRDTHLTWTAKNPDAQAAGTQVYFQQLSLGAGDRIALTDADERVWQEFAGDSLPDGGWSVGVAGSVVVIHLQSGVDGGGVGFTIGGIRSAEPGAPLARLSEAAQLLARARRVDDRTIEVTIERSAGVWPAGHVGIDIYGANSPRPHLG
;
A
#
# COMPACT_ATOMS: atom_id res chain seq x y z
N MET A 1 15.50 6.78 24.60
CA MET A 1 16.81 6.63 23.90
C MET A 1 17.15 5.18 23.59
N VAL A 2 17.12 4.24 24.55
CA VAL A 2 17.47 2.82 24.29
C VAL A 2 16.68 2.19 23.13
N LEU A 3 15.39 2.52 22.97
CA LEU A 3 14.54 1.98 21.91
C LEU A 3 14.98 2.34 20.48
N LEU A 4 15.62 3.50 20.28
CA LEU A 4 16.00 3.97 18.94
C LEU A 4 17.45 3.58 18.58
N LEU A 5 18.23 3.15 19.57
CA LEU A 5 19.66 2.91 19.43
C LEU A 5 20.00 1.91 18.31
N PRO A 6 19.31 0.76 18.14
CA PRO A 6 19.64 -0.17 17.06
C PRO A 6 19.51 0.45 15.66
N TRP A 7 18.44 1.23 15.42
CA TRP A 7 18.23 1.93 14.15
C TRP A 7 19.25 3.03 13.93
N THR A 8 19.54 3.82 14.96
CA THR A 8 20.56 4.87 14.89
C THR A 8 21.94 4.30 14.57
N LEU A 9 22.33 3.19 15.21
CA LEU A 9 23.62 2.53 14.95
C LEU A 9 23.69 1.98 13.52
N ARG A 10 22.66 1.27 13.06
CA ARG A 10 22.58 0.75 11.69
C ARG A 10 22.71 1.88 10.67
N ASN A 11 21.91 2.94 10.81
CA ASN A 11 21.92 4.04 9.84
C ASN A 11 23.24 4.80 9.87
N THR A 12 23.81 4.99 11.06
CA THR A 12 25.12 5.64 11.21
C THR A 12 26.22 4.87 10.51
N ALA A 13 26.22 3.53 10.62
CA ALA A 13 27.16 2.67 9.91
C ALA A 13 26.95 2.70 8.38
N HIS A 14 25.69 2.74 7.93
CA HIS A 14 25.36 2.75 6.50
C HIS A 14 25.71 4.07 5.81
N PHE A 15 25.44 5.21 6.45
CA PHE A 15 25.58 6.54 5.85
C PHE A 15 26.87 7.28 6.24
N GLY A 16 27.72 6.68 7.08
CA GLY A 16 28.98 7.30 7.52
C GLY A 16 28.81 8.54 8.40
N GLY A 17 27.69 8.68 9.11
CA GLY A 17 27.51 9.72 10.11
C GLY A 17 26.16 9.64 10.82
N MET A 18 25.97 10.43 11.88
CA MET A 18 24.83 10.28 12.78
C MET A 18 23.49 10.49 12.06
N VAL A 19 22.66 9.45 12.05
CA VAL A 19 21.29 9.46 11.49
C VAL A 19 20.34 8.90 12.54
N VAL A 20 19.50 9.75 13.12
CA VAL A 20 18.57 9.37 14.18
C VAL A 20 17.28 8.85 13.54
N VAL A 21 17.10 7.52 13.52
CA VAL A 21 15.93 6.82 12.97
C VAL A 21 15.82 6.85 11.44
N SER A 22 15.92 8.01 10.80
CA SER A 22 15.86 8.13 9.33
C SER A 22 16.62 9.34 8.79
N THR A 23 16.92 9.28 7.50
CA THR A 23 17.47 10.36 6.65
C THR A 23 16.41 11.37 6.20
N ASN A 24 15.27 11.42 6.89
CA ASN A 24 14.20 12.38 6.60
C ASN A 24 13.96 13.35 7.76
N THR A 25 14.74 13.28 8.84
CA THR A 25 14.52 14.12 10.02
C THR A 25 14.72 15.59 9.69
N GLY A 26 15.82 15.93 9.04
CA GLY A 26 16.09 17.28 8.59
C GLY A 26 15.11 17.77 7.54
N LEU A 27 14.75 16.93 6.56
CA LEU A 27 13.72 17.29 5.58
C LEU A 27 12.39 17.63 6.28
N ASN A 28 11.94 16.78 7.21
CA ASN A 28 10.72 17.05 7.96
C ASN A 28 10.86 18.34 8.79
N THR A 29 12.01 18.60 9.42
CA THR A 29 12.24 19.85 10.16
C THR A 29 12.19 21.09 9.27
N TYR A 30 12.75 21.01 8.07
CA TYR A 30 12.63 22.07 7.08
C TYR A 30 11.17 22.32 6.70
N ILE A 31 10.43 21.30 6.28
CA ILE A 31 9.01 21.41 5.88
C ILE A 31 8.16 21.97 7.04
N GLY A 32 8.34 21.45 8.25
CA GLY A 32 7.60 21.89 9.44
C GLY A 32 7.85 23.35 9.82
N SER A 33 8.90 23.98 9.26
CA SER A 33 9.18 25.40 9.46
C SER A 33 8.34 26.32 8.57
N PHE A 34 7.69 25.78 7.54
CA PHE A 34 6.86 26.49 6.57
C PHE A 34 5.45 25.86 6.49
N PRO A 35 4.52 26.22 7.39
CA PRO A 35 3.20 25.61 7.48
C PRO A 35 2.33 25.87 6.23
N GLU A 36 2.68 26.87 5.43
CA GLU A 36 2.07 27.11 4.12
C GLU A 36 2.47 26.06 3.07
N ILE A 37 3.55 25.31 3.30
CA ILE A 37 3.92 24.14 2.51
C ILE A 37 3.04 23.00 2.97
N VAL A 38 1.86 22.88 2.36
CA VAL A 38 1.22 21.56 2.21
C VAL A 38 2.29 20.67 1.58
N PHE A 39 2.44 19.41 2.04
CA PHE A 39 3.43 18.46 1.52
C PHE A 39 3.20 18.23 0.02
N ASP A 40 3.72 19.16 -0.75
CA ASP A 40 3.62 19.23 -2.18
C ASP A 40 5.06 19.18 -2.65
N SER A 41 5.45 18.01 -3.15
CA SER A 41 6.75 17.79 -3.75
C SER A 41 7.04 18.75 -4.91
N THR A 42 6.04 19.53 -5.35
CA THR A 42 6.20 20.59 -6.35
C THR A 42 6.65 21.94 -5.78
N ASP A 43 6.84 22.11 -4.46
CA ASP A 43 7.42 23.36 -3.95
C ASP A 43 8.82 23.57 -4.57
N PRO A 44 9.01 24.65 -5.35
CA PRO A 44 10.24 24.86 -6.10
C PRO A 44 11.47 25.00 -5.20
N ARG A 45 11.30 25.39 -3.93
CA ARG A 45 12.40 25.46 -2.95
C ARG A 45 12.93 24.08 -2.62
N TYR A 46 12.04 23.10 -2.47
CA TYR A 46 12.44 21.71 -2.21
C TYR A 46 13.18 21.13 -3.42
N ALA A 47 12.61 21.27 -4.62
CA ALA A 47 13.24 20.79 -5.86
C ALA A 47 14.61 21.44 -6.10
N LEU A 48 14.77 22.73 -5.78
CA LEU A 48 16.04 23.43 -5.90
C LEU A 48 17.12 22.86 -4.97
N VAL A 49 16.80 22.61 -3.70
CA VAL A 49 17.76 22.03 -2.74
C VAL A 49 18.14 20.60 -3.12
N LEU A 50 17.18 19.80 -3.60
CA LEU A 50 17.48 18.47 -4.14
C LEU A 50 18.44 18.55 -5.32
N ALA A 51 18.13 19.38 -6.32
CA ALA A 51 18.94 19.55 -7.53
C ALA A 51 20.35 20.06 -7.21
N GLU A 52 20.47 21.00 -6.26
CA GLU A 52 21.77 21.47 -5.77
C GLU A 52 22.53 20.37 -5.04
N GLY A 53 21.86 19.59 -4.20
CA GLY A 53 22.45 18.43 -3.52
C GLY A 53 23.00 17.40 -4.51
N GLU A 54 22.20 17.05 -5.52
CA GLU A 54 22.60 16.14 -6.59
C GLU A 54 23.77 16.69 -7.42
N ALA A 55 23.72 17.95 -7.82
CA ALA A 55 24.80 18.61 -8.56
C ALA A 55 26.13 18.63 -7.79
N ASN A 56 26.06 18.70 -6.45
CA ASN A 56 27.22 18.66 -5.56
C ASN A 56 27.62 17.24 -5.13
N GLY A 57 26.95 16.20 -5.65
CA GLY A 57 27.24 14.80 -5.31
C GLY A 57 26.95 14.45 -3.85
N MET A 58 26.00 15.15 -3.21
CA MET A 58 25.60 14.86 -1.84
C MET A 58 24.82 13.55 -1.75
N ASN A 59 25.14 12.75 -0.73
CA ASN A 59 24.31 11.61 -0.38
C ASN A 59 23.08 12.03 0.45
N GLU A 60 22.13 11.11 0.61
CA GLU A 60 20.87 11.35 1.32
C GLU A 60 21.06 11.90 2.74
N ALA A 61 22.05 11.40 3.49
CA ALA A 61 22.32 11.85 4.85
C ALA A 61 22.96 13.25 4.91
N GLN A 62 23.75 13.64 3.90
CA GLN A 62 24.28 15.00 3.78
C GLN A 62 23.16 15.98 3.44
N LEU A 63 22.27 15.59 2.54
CA LEU A 63 21.11 16.37 2.14
C LEU A 63 20.14 16.56 3.31
N ASP A 64 19.88 15.51 4.10
CA ASP A 64 19.07 15.61 5.32
C ASP A 64 19.67 16.60 6.33
N ARG A 65 21.00 16.60 6.52
CA ARG A 65 21.67 17.58 7.39
C ARG A 65 21.55 19.01 6.86
N GLN A 66 21.59 19.20 5.54
CA GLN A 66 21.38 20.51 4.94
C GLN A 66 19.96 21.00 5.24
N PHE A 67 18.94 20.17 5.01
CA PHE A 67 17.57 20.50 5.37
C PHE A 67 17.40 20.78 6.87
N LEU A 68 18.03 19.98 7.73
CA LEU A 68 17.99 20.21 9.18
C LEU A 68 18.52 21.60 9.54
N ARG A 69 19.67 22.00 8.97
CA ARG A 69 20.22 23.35 9.19
C ARG A 69 19.26 24.42 8.72
N MET A 70 18.73 24.30 7.50
CA MET A 70 17.78 25.27 6.96
C MET A 70 16.53 25.40 7.83
N GLY A 71 15.96 24.29 8.30
CA GLY A 71 14.82 24.32 9.21
C GLY A 71 15.15 24.96 10.55
N LEU A 72 16.30 24.64 11.14
CA LEU A 72 16.76 25.27 12.38
C LEU A 72 17.01 26.77 12.21
N ASP A 73 17.56 27.20 11.08
CA ASP A 73 17.77 28.62 10.77
C ASP A 73 16.43 29.36 10.70
N CYS A 74 15.39 28.76 10.11
CA CYS A 74 14.04 29.32 10.12
C CYS A 74 13.46 29.43 11.54
N TRP A 75 13.74 28.45 12.40
CA TRP A 75 13.32 28.46 13.80
C TRP A 75 13.98 29.59 14.59
N LEU A 76 15.29 29.78 14.38
CA LEU A 76 16.08 30.80 15.06
C LEU A 76 15.81 32.22 14.54
N ALA A 77 15.42 32.37 13.28
CA ALA A 77 15.08 33.66 12.69
C ALA A 77 13.79 34.26 13.27
N ASP A 78 12.79 33.45 13.61
CA ASP A 78 11.54 33.89 14.28
C ASP A 78 11.03 32.85 15.28
N PRO A 79 11.57 32.84 16.52
CA PRO A 79 11.15 31.89 17.55
C PRO A 79 9.66 32.02 17.93
N PRO A 80 9.07 33.22 18.09
CA PRO A 80 7.64 33.36 18.33
C PRO A 80 6.75 32.74 17.25
N ALA A 81 7.07 32.94 15.96
CA ALA A 81 6.32 32.27 14.89
C ALA A 81 6.48 30.76 14.96
N SER A 82 7.69 30.27 15.23
CA SER A 82 7.97 28.83 15.35
C SER A 82 7.21 28.17 16.50
N LEU A 83 7.10 28.85 17.65
CA LEU A 83 6.26 28.38 18.76
C LEU A 83 4.77 28.37 18.41
N ARG A 84 4.27 29.36 17.64
CA ARG A 84 2.89 29.33 17.15
C ARG A 84 2.65 28.15 16.20
N ARG A 85 3.65 27.81 15.38
CA ARG A 85 3.62 26.66 14.46
C ARG A 85 3.58 25.32 15.18
N LEU A 86 4.20 25.19 16.37
CA LEU A 86 4.12 23.96 17.16
C LEU A 86 2.69 23.50 17.42
N GLY A 87 1.76 24.43 17.66
CA GLY A 87 0.35 24.09 17.83
C GLY A 87 -0.24 23.43 16.59
N ALA A 88 0.08 23.96 15.41
CA ALA A 88 -0.34 23.40 14.13
C ALA A 88 0.35 22.05 13.84
N THR A 89 1.64 21.91 14.15
CA THR A 89 2.36 20.63 14.02
C THR A 89 1.81 19.56 14.94
N LEU A 90 1.54 19.91 16.20
CA LEU A 90 0.92 19.01 17.18
C LEU A 90 -0.50 18.62 16.77
N ALA A 91 -1.27 19.60 16.29
CA ALA A 91 -2.58 19.34 15.72
C ALA A 91 -2.45 18.38 14.53
N GLY A 92 -1.57 18.65 13.55
CA GLY A 92 -1.35 17.78 12.39
C GLY A 92 -0.91 16.36 12.75
N LEU A 93 0.01 16.21 13.71
CA LEU A 93 0.48 14.91 14.19
C LEU A 93 -0.68 14.04 14.71
N TRP A 94 -1.65 14.65 15.41
CA TRP A 94 -2.72 13.94 16.13
C TRP A 94 -4.12 14.11 15.55
N GLN A 95 -4.31 14.92 14.50
CA GLN A 95 -5.65 15.20 13.94
C GLN A 95 -6.13 14.13 12.95
N THR A 96 -5.26 13.32 12.35
CA THR A 96 -5.72 12.41 11.29
C THR A 96 -4.74 11.28 10.96
N PRO A 97 -5.23 10.02 10.79
CA PRO A 97 -4.43 8.91 10.28
C PRO A 97 -4.67 8.48 8.81
N PHE A 98 -5.47 9.21 8.01
CA PHE A 98 -5.89 8.70 6.68
C PHE A 98 -5.85 9.64 5.47
N GLU A 99 -5.71 10.96 5.63
CA GLU A 99 -5.84 11.88 4.48
C GLU A 99 -4.66 11.79 3.50
N ASP A 100 -3.41 11.85 3.97
CA ASP A 100 -2.25 11.95 3.07
C ASP A 100 -1.95 10.66 2.29
N TRP A 101 -2.15 9.48 2.88
CA TRP A 101 -1.89 8.22 2.17
C TRP A 101 -2.94 7.95 1.08
N VAL A 102 -4.21 8.27 1.33
CA VAL A 102 -5.28 8.11 0.33
C VAL A 102 -5.13 9.15 -0.78
N ILE A 103 -4.75 10.38 -0.46
CA ILE A 103 -4.56 11.45 -1.46
C ILE A 103 -3.31 11.20 -2.33
N LEU A 104 -2.19 10.75 -1.73
CA LEU A 104 -0.97 10.47 -2.49
C LEU A 104 -1.09 9.22 -3.37
N MET A 105 -1.89 8.23 -2.97
CA MET A 105 -2.13 7.01 -3.75
C MET A 105 -3.29 7.14 -4.75
N GLN A 106 -4.26 8.03 -4.50
CA GLN A 106 -5.45 8.18 -5.34
C GLN A 106 -5.85 9.65 -5.52
N PRO A 107 -5.15 10.41 -6.38
CA PRO A 107 -5.46 11.82 -6.64
C PRO A 107 -6.85 12.07 -7.25
N THR A 108 -7.60 11.03 -7.63
CA THR A 108 -8.92 11.11 -8.25
C THR A 108 -10.10 10.88 -7.30
N VAL A 109 -9.87 10.44 -6.06
CA VAL A 109 -10.94 10.41 -5.07
C VAL A 109 -11.05 11.81 -4.51
N GLY A 110 -11.94 12.62 -5.12
CA GLY A 110 -12.25 13.96 -4.64
C GLY A 110 -12.47 13.94 -3.12
N LEU A 111 -12.16 15.05 -2.45
CA LEU A 111 -12.36 15.31 -1.01
C LEU A 111 -13.84 15.22 -0.60
N ASN A 112 -14.51 14.13 -0.92
CA ASN A 112 -15.81 13.81 -0.41
C ASN A 112 -15.63 13.57 1.08
N THR A 113 -16.47 14.27 1.83
CA THR A 113 -16.80 14.06 3.24
C THR A 113 -17.40 12.67 3.47
N ASP A 114 -16.87 11.64 2.83
CA ASP A 114 -17.34 10.29 2.95
C ASP A 114 -17.11 9.82 4.38
N ALA A 115 -18.13 9.15 4.92
CA ALA A 115 -18.12 8.63 6.28
C ALA A 115 -16.91 7.71 6.55
N THR A 116 -16.32 7.13 5.49
CA THR A 116 -15.11 6.31 5.53
C THR A 116 -13.86 7.08 5.98
N VAL A 117 -13.78 8.38 5.71
CA VAL A 117 -12.67 9.25 6.16
C VAL A 117 -12.99 9.91 7.49
N LEU A 118 -14.22 10.38 7.69
CA LEU A 118 -14.61 11.10 8.91
C LEU A 118 -14.64 10.19 10.14
N LEU A 119 -15.14 8.96 10.01
CA LEU A 119 -15.30 8.05 11.15
C LEU A 119 -13.96 7.70 11.82
N PRO A 120 -12.91 7.27 11.10
CA PRO A 120 -11.59 7.04 11.71
C PRO A 120 -11.02 8.26 12.45
N ARG A 121 -11.28 9.49 11.97
CA ARG A 121 -10.84 10.73 12.66
C ARG A 121 -11.49 10.90 14.00
N VAL A 122 -12.82 10.80 14.02
CA VAL A 122 -13.60 10.96 15.25
C VAL A 122 -13.17 9.89 16.25
N VAL A 123 -13.01 8.64 15.80
CA VAL A 123 -12.52 7.54 16.64
C VAL A 123 -11.14 7.87 17.20
N HIS A 124 -10.17 8.23 16.34
CA HIS A 124 -8.81 8.56 16.78
C HIS A 124 -8.78 9.69 17.81
N LEU A 125 -9.51 10.80 17.56
CA LEU A 125 -9.59 11.92 18.50
C LEU A 125 -10.23 11.54 19.83
N VAL A 126 -11.23 10.66 19.82
CA VAL A 126 -11.81 10.12 21.06
C VAL A 126 -10.79 9.28 21.81
N PHE A 127 -10.02 8.42 21.13
CA PHE A 127 -8.95 7.64 21.74
C PHE A 127 -7.87 8.53 22.36
N VAL A 128 -7.41 9.56 21.64
CA VAL A 128 -6.43 10.53 22.15
C VAL A 128 -6.98 11.28 23.35
N GLY A 129 -8.23 11.73 23.30
CA GLY A 129 -8.90 12.41 24.42
C GLY A 129 -9.01 11.52 25.66
N LEU A 130 -9.44 10.27 25.49
CA LEU A 130 -9.50 9.30 26.59
C LEU A 130 -8.11 8.99 27.15
N ALA A 131 -7.10 8.82 26.29
CA ALA A 131 -5.74 8.61 26.72
C ALA A 131 -5.20 9.78 27.54
N ALA A 132 -5.52 11.03 27.17
CA ALA A 132 -5.17 12.22 27.95
C ALA A 132 -5.85 12.22 29.33
N VAL A 133 -7.11 11.79 29.43
CA VAL A 133 -7.81 11.65 30.72
C VAL A 133 -7.11 10.60 31.60
N ALA A 134 -6.77 9.43 31.05
CA ALA A 134 -6.01 8.41 31.77
C ALA A 134 -4.63 8.93 32.20
N ALA A 135 -3.94 9.68 31.33
CA ALA A 135 -2.66 10.29 31.63
C ALA A 135 -2.74 11.19 32.86
N LEU A 136 -3.71 12.10 32.88
CA LEU A 136 -3.94 13.03 33.98
C LEU A 136 -4.30 12.27 35.28
N ALA A 137 -5.14 11.25 35.18
CA ALA A 137 -5.49 10.41 36.34
C ALA A 137 -4.26 9.66 36.89
N CYS A 138 -3.42 9.10 36.01
CA CYS A 138 -2.17 8.44 36.41
C CYS A 138 -1.18 9.43 37.03
N LEU A 139 -1.08 10.66 36.50
CA LEU A 139 -0.22 11.72 37.04
C LEU A 139 -0.67 12.13 38.44
N TRP A 140 -1.97 12.34 38.62
CA TRP A 140 -2.57 12.67 39.91
C TRP A 140 -2.31 11.58 40.96
N ARG A 141 -2.42 10.32 40.55
CA ARG A 141 -2.26 9.15 41.44
C ARG A 141 -0.81 8.68 41.59
N ARG A 142 0.12 9.23 40.80
CA ARG A 142 1.50 8.75 40.67
C ARG A 142 1.56 7.25 40.35
N ASP A 143 0.69 6.79 39.46
CA ASP A 143 0.56 5.39 39.08
C ASP A 143 1.73 4.95 38.19
N ALA A 144 2.20 3.72 38.34
CA ALA A 144 3.28 3.16 37.51
C ALA A 144 2.93 3.22 36.01
N SER A 145 1.64 3.10 35.67
CA SER A 145 1.10 3.14 34.30
C SER A 145 1.43 4.42 33.53
N LEU A 146 1.95 5.46 34.19
CA LEU A 146 2.61 6.60 33.54
C LEU A 146 3.67 6.20 32.52
N PHE A 147 4.29 5.02 32.65
CA PHE A 147 5.24 4.52 31.66
C PHE A 147 4.59 4.38 30.26
N LEU A 148 3.27 4.15 30.17
CA LEU A 148 2.56 4.07 28.89
C LEU A 148 2.55 5.41 28.14
N LEU A 149 2.74 6.54 28.84
CA LEU A 149 2.87 7.86 28.23
C LEU A 149 4.26 8.09 27.63
N ALA A 150 5.27 7.33 28.03
CA ALA A 150 6.64 7.56 27.59
C ALA A 150 6.77 7.44 26.05
N VAL A 151 6.01 6.54 25.43
CA VAL A 151 6.05 6.35 23.97
C VAL A 151 5.29 7.45 23.23
N PRO A 152 4.01 7.74 23.49
CA PRO A 152 3.31 8.86 22.87
C PRO A 152 3.99 10.21 23.12
N ALA A 153 4.47 10.47 24.34
CA ALA A 153 5.21 11.69 24.66
C ALA A 153 6.56 11.75 23.94
N GLY A 154 7.29 10.62 23.89
CA GLY A 154 8.55 10.54 23.17
C GLY A 154 8.40 10.79 21.67
N ILE A 155 7.38 10.22 21.04
CA ILE A 155 7.04 10.49 19.64
C ILE A 155 6.66 11.96 19.47
N THR A 156 5.72 12.46 20.29
CA THR A 156 5.26 13.86 20.21
C THR A 156 6.44 14.83 20.31
N LEU A 157 7.29 14.69 21.33
CA LEU A 157 8.45 15.54 21.53
C LEU A 157 9.48 15.40 20.42
N GLY A 158 9.70 14.18 19.91
CA GLY A 158 10.64 13.92 18.82
C GLY A 158 10.21 14.57 17.49
N TYR A 159 8.90 14.72 17.27
CA TYR A 159 8.34 15.32 16.05
C TYR A 159 7.91 16.78 16.22
N LEU A 160 7.99 17.39 17.41
CA LEU A 160 7.73 18.83 17.59
C LEU A 160 8.50 19.72 16.59
N PRO A 161 9.81 19.53 16.35
CA PRO A 161 10.55 20.37 15.42
C PRO A 161 10.39 19.93 13.96
N ALA A 162 9.56 18.92 13.68
CA ALA A 162 9.48 18.27 12.38
C ALA A 162 8.05 18.25 11.84
N PHE A 163 7.93 18.23 10.52
CA PHE A 163 6.70 17.86 9.86
C PHE A 163 6.29 16.46 10.31
N ALA A 164 5.05 16.36 10.74
CA ALA A 164 4.50 15.18 11.38
C ALA A 164 3.48 14.53 10.45
N GLN A 165 3.84 13.35 9.92
CA GLN A 165 2.91 12.48 9.22
C GLN A 165 2.37 11.38 10.12
N GLN A 166 1.22 10.90 9.71
CA GLN A 166 0.40 9.86 10.33
C GLN A 166 1.17 8.59 10.68
N ARG A 167 2.04 8.15 9.75
CA ARG A 167 2.89 6.96 9.93
C ARG A 167 3.77 7.03 11.18
N PHE A 168 4.06 8.24 11.67
CA PHE A 168 4.88 8.45 12.85
C PHE A 168 4.13 8.19 14.16
N VAL A 169 2.79 8.21 14.15
CA VAL A 169 1.96 7.93 15.34
C VAL A 169 1.58 6.45 15.44
N LEU A 170 1.67 5.68 14.34
CA LEU A 170 1.33 4.25 14.33
C LEU A 170 1.98 3.45 15.48
N PRO A 171 3.27 3.65 15.83
CA PRO A 171 3.87 2.94 16.95
C PRO A 171 3.30 3.31 18.33
N ALA A 172 2.69 4.49 18.49
CA ALA A 172 2.04 4.93 19.73
C ALA A 172 0.57 4.50 19.83
N LEU A 173 -0.08 4.13 18.73
CA LEU A 173 -1.51 3.78 18.74
C LEU A 173 -1.87 2.66 19.73
N PRO A 174 -1.09 1.57 19.88
CA PRO A 174 -1.40 0.56 20.88
C PRO A 174 -1.40 1.11 22.32
N MET A 175 -0.45 2.00 22.64
CA MET A 175 -0.35 2.61 23.97
C MET A 175 -1.49 3.60 24.21
N VAL A 176 -1.85 4.40 23.21
CA VAL A 176 -3.00 5.29 23.26
C VAL A 176 -4.29 4.49 23.45
N ALA A 177 -4.45 3.35 22.77
CA ALA A 177 -5.59 2.46 22.94
C ALA A 177 -5.67 1.88 24.36
N LEU A 178 -4.55 1.40 24.91
CA LEU A 178 -4.49 0.90 26.28
C LEU A 178 -4.86 2.00 27.30
N LEU A 179 -4.31 3.20 27.15
CA LEU A 179 -4.64 4.35 27.99
C LEU A 179 -6.12 4.72 27.88
N ALA A 180 -6.71 4.68 26.68
CA ALA A 180 -8.13 4.94 26.51
C ALA A 180 -9.01 3.90 27.23
N VAL A 181 -8.65 2.61 27.15
CA VAL A 181 -9.34 1.54 27.90
C VAL A 181 -9.21 1.76 29.41
N MET A 182 -8.03 2.15 29.90
CA MET A 182 -7.83 2.48 31.31
C MET A 182 -8.71 3.65 31.77
N ALA A 183 -8.84 4.70 30.94
CA ALA A 183 -9.72 5.83 31.24
C ALA A 183 -11.18 5.37 31.36
N LEU A 184 -11.64 4.51 30.45
CA LEU A 184 -13.00 3.96 30.48
C LEU A 184 -13.24 3.08 31.72
N ALA A 185 -12.28 2.23 32.09
CA ALA A 185 -12.37 1.42 33.30
C ALA A 185 -12.45 2.29 34.57
N TRP A 186 -11.66 3.36 34.62
CA TRP A 186 -11.70 4.31 35.73
C TRP A 186 -13.03 5.07 35.80
N LEU A 187 -13.52 5.58 34.67
CA LEU A 187 -14.82 6.23 34.58
C LEU A 187 -15.94 5.30 35.03
N ALA A 188 -15.91 4.02 34.62
CA ALA A 188 -16.87 3.02 35.05
C ALA A 188 -16.83 2.81 36.58
N GLY A 189 -15.63 2.71 37.17
CA GLY A 189 -15.45 2.61 38.62
C GLY A 189 -15.99 3.84 39.37
N TRP A 190 -15.74 5.05 38.86
CA TRP A 190 -16.29 6.28 39.41
C TRP A 190 -17.82 6.33 39.32
N CYS A 191 -18.39 5.91 38.19
CA CYS A 191 -19.84 5.81 38.01
C CYS A 191 -20.50 4.87 39.04
N ALA A 192 -19.81 3.81 39.45
CA ALA A 192 -20.29 2.89 40.48
C ALA A 192 -20.39 3.53 41.87
N THR A 193 -19.66 4.62 42.14
CA THR A 193 -19.74 5.38 43.40
C THR A 193 -20.90 6.38 43.43
N LEU A 194 -21.53 6.65 42.29
CA LEU A 194 -22.65 7.59 42.20
C LEU A 194 -23.96 6.96 42.72
N PRO A 195 -24.95 7.78 43.15
CA PRO A 195 -26.28 7.30 43.52
C PRO A 195 -26.89 6.39 42.43
N ARG A 196 -27.54 5.30 42.85
CA ARG A 196 -27.96 4.17 41.97
C ARG A 196 -28.64 4.56 40.66
N ALA A 197 -29.43 5.63 40.62
CA ALA A 197 -30.09 6.10 39.39
C ALA A 197 -29.10 6.76 38.41
N ARG A 198 -28.23 7.64 38.92
CA ARG A 198 -27.22 8.35 38.12
C ARG A 198 -26.07 7.43 37.72
N GLY A 199 -25.61 6.57 38.63
CA GLY A 199 -24.55 5.59 38.36
C GLY A 199 -24.94 4.59 37.26
N ARG A 200 -26.18 4.08 37.27
CA ARG A 200 -26.68 3.18 36.21
C ARG A 200 -26.75 3.84 34.84
N LEU A 201 -27.18 5.10 34.77
CA LEU A 201 -27.22 5.84 33.50
C LEU A 201 -25.81 6.06 32.95
N MET A 202 -24.89 6.55 33.79
CA MET A 202 -23.51 6.82 33.37
C MET A 202 -22.77 5.54 32.97
N ALA A 203 -22.93 4.44 33.71
CA ALA A 203 -22.35 3.15 33.35
C ALA A 203 -22.84 2.64 31.99
N ARG A 204 -24.13 2.82 31.67
CA ARG A 204 -24.68 2.47 30.35
C ARG A 204 -24.10 3.33 29.24
N LEU A 205 -23.91 4.63 29.48
CA LEU A 205 -23.28 5.52 28.49
C LEU A 205 -21.82 5.13 28.24
N VAL A 206 -21.04 4.86 29.29
CA VAL A 206 -19.64 4.39 29.15
C VAL A 206 -19.58 3.07 28.37
N ALA A 207 -20.46 2.11 28.69
CA ALA A 207 -20.51 0.83 27.99
C ALA A 207 -20.92 0.99 26.51
N ALA A 208 -21.90 1.85 26.22
CA ALA A 208 -22.32 2.16 24.85
C ALA A 208 -21.19 2.85 24.06
N SER A 209 -20.48 3.80 24.65
CA SER A 209 -19.32 4.45 24.04
C SER A 209 -18.20 3.44 23.75
N LEU A 210 -17.91 2.51 24.67
CA LEU A 210 -16.92 1.46 24.45
C LEU A 210 -17.32 0.52 23.31
N ALA A 211 -18.59 0.09 23.27
CA ALA A 211 -19.08 -0.78 22.21
C ALA A 211 -19.02 -0.10 20.84
N LEU A 212 -19.36 1.19 20.78
CA LEU A 212 -19.27 2.00 19.55
C LEU A 212 -17.80 2.15 19.10
N LEU A 213 -16.88 2.44 20.04
CA LEU A 213 -15.45 2.56 19.74
C LEU A 213 -14.84 1.25 19.24
N LEU A 214 -15.15 0.12 19.88
CA LEU A 214 -14.68 -1.19 19.44
C LEU A 214 -15.24 -1.56 18.06
N SER A 215 -16.52 -1.27 17.80
CA SER A 215 -17.14 -1.50 16.50
C SER A 215 -16.47 -0.64 15.42
N ALA A 216 -16.26 0.65 15.69
CA ALA A 216 -15.64 1.56 14.75
C ALA A 216 -14.15 1.24 14.50
N ALA A 217 -13.41 0.83 15.54
CA ALA A 217 -12.04 0.34 15.39
C ALA A 217 -11.98 -0.95 14.57
N SER A 218 -12.95 -1.86 14.73
CA SER A 218 -13.03 -3.09 13.94
C SER A 218 -13.34 -2.80 12.47
N VAL A 219 -14.25 -1.85 12.19
CA VAL A 219 -14.53 -1.39 10.82
C VAL A 219 -13.32 -0.70 10.21
N ALA A 220 -12.65 0.18 10.95
CA ALA A 220 -11.42 0.84 10.50
C ALA A 220 -10.32 -0.19 10.19
N MET A 221 -10.12 -1.18 11.06
CA MET A 221 -9.15 -2.25 10.84
C MET A 221 -9.53 -3.14 9.65
N ALA A 222 -10.82 -3.43 9.45
CA ALA A 222 -11.30 -4.15 8.27
C ALA A 222 -11.08 -3.36 6.96
N LEU A 223 -11.26 -2.04 6.99
CA LEU A 223 -10.94 -1.16 5.86
C LEU A 223 -9.42 -1.09 5.60
N GLN A 224 -8.62 -1.17 6.66
CA GLN A 224 -7.16 -1.15 6.60
C GLN A 224 -6.56 -2.49 6.15
N LEU A 225 -7.34 -3.58 6.25
CA LEU A 225 -7.07 -4.89 5.65
C LEU A 225 -7.56 -4.98 4.20
N SER A 226 -7.99 -3.86 3.59
CA SER A 226 -8.06 -3.84 2.12
C SER A 226 -6.69 -4.30 1.59
N PRO A 227 -6.65 -5.26 0.64
CA PRO A 227 -5.40 -5.87 0.23
C PRO A 227 -4.42 -4.76 -0.17
N GLN A 228 -3.37 -4.59 0.62
CA GLN A 228 -2.33 -3.62 0.29
C GLN A 228 -1.80 -4.02 -1.08
N ALA A 229 -1.73 -3.05 -2.00
CA ALA A 229 -1.18 -3.29 -3.32
C ALA A 229 0.20 -3.94 -3.18
N ILE A 230 0.35 -5.14 -3.74
CA ILE A 230 1.62 -5.84 -3.80
C ILE A 230 2.51 -5.14 -4.84
N LEU A 231 1.91 -4.74 -5.96
CA LEU A 231 2.54 -4.00 -7.05
C LEU A 231 1.49 -3.09 -7.70
N GLU A 232 1.90 -1.91 -8.14
CA GLU A 232 1.04 -1.00 -8.90
C GLU A 232 1.85 -0.20 -9.93
N SER A 233 1.17 0.25 -10.99
CA SER A 233 1.72 1.23 -11.91
C SER A 233 1.55 2.65 -11.35
N PRO A 234 2.28 3.66 -11.85
CA PRO A 234 1.90 5.05 -11.62
C PRO A 234 0.44 5.28 -12.04
N HIS A 235 -0.28 6.12 -11.30
CA HIS A 235 -1.70 6.40 -11.51
C HIS A 235 -1.94 7.91 -11.73
N PRO A 236 -2.19 8.37 -12.97
CA PRO A 236 -2.14 7.61 -14.23
C PRO A 236 -0.72 7.26 -14.65
N TYR A 237 -0.56 6.24 -15.49
CA TYR A 237 0.76 5.90 -16.05
C TYR A 237 1.17 6.87 -17.16
N PRO A 238 2.48 7.11 -17.36
CA PRO A 238 2.96 8.02 -18.40
C PRO A 238 2.61 7.52 -19.81
N ARG A 239 2.54 8.45 -20.78
CA ARG A 239 2.33 8.11 -22.19
C ARG A 239 3.65 7.72 -22.86
N ASP A 240 3.55 7.04 -24.01
CA ASP A 240 4.69 6.64 -24.85
C ASP A 240 5.82 5.99 -24.04
N THR A 241 5.46 5.04 -23.18
CA THR A 241 6.41 4.39 -22.28
C THR A 241 6.27 2.88 -22.30
N HIS A 242 7.34 2.23 -21.84
CA HIS A 242 7.39 0.81 -21.56
C HIS A 242 7.89 0.62 -20.13
N LEU A 243 7.00 0.15 -19.27
CA LEU A 243 7.27 -0.07 -17.85
C LEU A 243 7.22 -1.56 -17.55
N THR A 244 8.06 -2.01 -16.61
CA THR A 244 8.18 -3.42 -16.26
C THR A 244 8.24 -3.60 -14.75
N TRP A 245 7.49 -4.58 -14.25
CA TRP A 245 7.49 -4.98 -12.84
C TRP A 245 7.68 -6.49 -12.73
N THR A 246 8.22 -6.94 -11.60
CA THR A 246 8.41 -8.36 -11.30
C THR A 246 7.65 -8.74 -10.05
N ALA A 247 6.66 -9.62 -10.22
CA ALA A 247 5.93 -10.26 -9.13
C ALA A 247 6.59 -11.59 -8.78
N LYS A 248 6.90 -11.80 -7.50
CA LYS A 248 7.48 -13.07 -7.00
C LYS A 248 6.45 -13.78 -6.13
N ASN A 249 6.18 -15.04 -6.44
CA ASN A 249 5.37 -15.91 -5.62
C ASN A 249 6.11 -16.23 -4.30
N PRO A 250 5.45 -16.08 -3.14
CA PRO A 250 6.03 -16.52 -1.86
C PRO A 250 6.44 -17.99 -1.84
N ASP A 251 5.76 -18.83 -2.63
CA ASP A 251 6.17 -20.20 -2.90
C ASP A 251 7.23 -20.26 -4.01
N ALA A 252 8.49 -20.42 -3.61
CA ALA A 252 9.62 -20.49 -4.53
C ALA A 252 9.57 -21.70 -5.48
N GLN A 253 8.79 -22.73 -5.16
CA GLN A 253 8.64 -23.97 -5.94
C GLN A 253 7.32 -24.01 -6.73
N ALA A 254 6.60 -22.89 -6.82
CA ALA A 254 5.35 -22.82 -7.55
C ALA A 254 5.53 -23.26 -9.01
N ALA A 255 4.75 -24.27 -9.42
CA ALA A 255 4.74 -24.74 -10.81
C ALA A 255 4.27 -23.63 -11.75
N GLY A 256 3.25 -22.87 -11.34
CA GLY A 256 2.83 -21.62 -11.96
C GLY A 256 2.33 -20.60 -10.94
N THR A 257 2.25 -19.35 -11.37
CA THR A 257 1.90 -18.19 -10.55
C THR A 257 0.77 -17.40 -11.20
N GLN A 258 -0.29 -17.12 -10.45
CA GLN A 258 -1.34 -16.18 -10.84
C GLN A 258 -1.19 -14.88 -10.06
N VAL A 259 -1.48 -13.77 -10.73
CA VAL A 259 -1.60 -12.44 -10.12
C VAL A 259 -3.06 -11.99 -10.14
N TYR A 260 -3.52 -11.38 -9.07
CA TYR A 260 -4.87 -10.80 -8.97
C TYR A 260 -4.81 -9.31 -9.23
N PHE A 261 -5.42 -8.88 -10.33
CA PHE A 261 -5.67 -7.48 -10.62
C PHE A 261 -6.85 -7.02 -9.78
N GLN A 262 -6.60 -6.20 -8.76
CA GLN A 262 -7.66 -5.51 -8.03
C GLN A 262 -8.27 -4.40 -8.88
N GLN A 263 -7.45 -3.78 -9.73
CA GLN A 263 -7.85 -2.80 -10.71
C GLN A 263 -7.01 -2.98 -11.97
N LEU A 264 -7.64 -2.88 -13.14
CA LEU A 264 -6.98 -2.84 -14.43
C LEU A 264 -7.79 -1.93 -15.38
N SER A 265 -7.22 -0.80 -15.75
CA SER A 265 -7.81 0.13 -16.72
C SER A 265 -6.73 0.69 -17.63
N LEU A 266 -6.85 0.41 -18.92
CA LEU A 266 -5.88 0.76 -19.94
C LEU A 266 -6.50 1.76 -20.93
N GLY A 267 -5.69 2.71 -21.38
CA GLY A 267 -6.02 3.61 -22.47
C GLY A 267 -6.21 2.85 -23.79
N ALA A 268 -6.90 3.47 -24.74
CA ALA A 268 -7.09 2.90 -26.05
C ALA A 268 -5.73 2.70 -26.76
N GLY A 269 -5.47 1.45 -27.19
CA GLY A 269 -4.20 1.08 -27.83
C GLY A 269 -3.10 0.62 -26.88
N ASP A 270 -3.30 0.77 -25.57
CA ASP A 270 -2.36 0.32 -24.54
C ASP A 270 -2.56 -1.16 -24.23
N ARG A 271 -1.48 -1.80 -23.75
CA ARG A 271 -1.50 -3.23 -23.41
C ARG A 271 -0.69 -3.56 -22.17
N ILE A 272 -1.10 -4.63 -21.50
CA ILE A 272 -0.29 -5.33 -20.49
C ILE A 272 -0.01 -6.75 -20.97
N ALA A 273 1.25 -7.16 -20.96
CA ALA A 273 1.66 -8.54 -21.19
C ALA A 273 2.23 -9.15 -19.90
N LEU A 274 1.79 -10.38 -19.59
CA LEU A 274 2.35 -11.21 -18.53
C LEU A 274 3.31 -12.23 -19.13
N THR A 275 4.55 -12.22 -18.67
CA THR A 275 5.61 -13.13 -19.11
C THR A 275 6.18 -13.93 -17.94
N ASP A 276 6.76 -15.09 -18.26
CA ASP A 276 7.60 -15.83 -17.32
C ASP A 276 9.03 -15.26 -17.27
N ALA A 277 9.91 -15.89 -16.48
CA ALA A 277 11.31 -15.49 -16.37
C ALA A 277 12.11 -15.64 -17.68
N ASP A 278 11.60 -16.40 -18.65
CA ASP A 278 12.20 -16.60 -19.98
C ASP A 278 11.58 -15.65 -21.04
N GLU A 279 10.87 -14.61 -20.59
CA GLU A 279 10.19 -13.59 -21.40
C GLU A 279 9.12 -14.14 -22.37
N ARG A 280 8.64 -15.36 -22.15
CA ARG A 280 7.55 -15.93 -22.97
C ARG A 280 6.23 -15.34 -22.51
N VAL A 281 5.39 -14.86 -23.44
CA VAL A 281 4.09 -14.25 -23.14
C VAL A 281 3.02 -15.32 -22.85
N TRP A 282 2.33 -15.17 -21.72
CA TRP A 282 1.28 -16.08 -21.23
C TRP A 282 -0.11 -15.50 -21.35
N GLN A 283 -0.26 -14.21 -21.06
CA GLN A 283 -1.52 -13.50 -21.20
C GLN A 283 -1.28 -12.05 -21.60
N GLU A 284 -2.16 -11.51 -22.41
CA GLU A 284 -2.18 -10.10 -22.77
C GLU A 284 -3.55 -9.51 -22.45
N PHE A 285 -3.54 -8.30 -21.92
CA PHE A 285 -4.71 -7.48 -21.65
C PHE A 285 -4.63 -6.23 -22.51
N ALA A 286 -5.74 -5.86 -23.14
CA ALA A 286 -5.88 -4.61 -23.89
C ALA A 286 -7.22 -3.96 -23.54
N GLY A 287 -7.26 -2.62 -23.52
CA GLY A 287 -8.44 -1.86 -23.10
C GLY A 287 -8.97 -2.23 -21.71
N ASP A 288 -10.28 -2.11 -21.49
CA ASP A 288 -10.95 -2.42 -20.23
C ASP A 288 -11.27 -3.92 -20.09
N SER A 289 -10.26 -4.77 -20.20
CA SER A 289 -10.44 -6.24 -20.24
C SER A 289 -10.80 -6.87 -18.88
N LEU A 290 -10.64 -6.14 -17.75
CA LEU A 290 -11.01 -6.57 -16.40
C LEU A 290 -11.52 -5.40 -15.53
N PRO A 291 -12.71 -4.83 -15.81
CA PRO A 291 -13.20 -3.64 -15.10
C PRO A 291 -13.46 -3.90 -13.61
N ASP A 292 -13.83 -5.12 -13.23
CA ASP A 292 -14.12 -5.52 -11.84
C ASP A 292 -12.94 -6.26 -11.17
N GLY A 293 -11.76 -6.26 -11.81
CA GLY A 293 -10.61 -7.04 -11.38
C GLY A 293 -10.71 -8.53 -11.73
N GLY A 294 -9.65 -9.29 -11.44
CA GLY A 294 -9.61 -10.71 -11.76
C GLY A 294 -8.23 -11.36 -11.62
N TRP A 295 -8.23 -12.69 -11.57
CA TRP A 295 -7.00 -13.48 -11.61
C TRP A 295 -6.51 -13.66 -13.05
N SER A 296 -5.19 -13.54 -13.25
CA SER A 296 -4.53 -13.93 -14.50
C SER A 296 -4.59 -15.44 -14.73
N VAL A 297 -4.16 -15.90 -15.91
CA VAL A 297 -3.73 -17.30 -16.10
C VAL A 297 -2.52 -17.62 -15.23
N GLY A 298 -2.28 -18.90 -14.95
CA GLY A 298 -1.05 -19.33 -14.28
C GLY A 298 0.14 -19.22 -15.23
N VAL A 299 1.06 -18.31 -14.93
CA VAL A 299 2.34 -18.15 -15.64
C VAL A 299 3.34 -19.14 -15.09
N ALA A 300 4.12 -19.85 -15.92
CA ALA A 300 5.05 -20.86 -15.41
C ALA A 300 6.09 -20.29 -14.43
N GLY A 301 6.36 -21.06 -13.38
CA GLY A 301 7.32 -20.74 -12.34
C GLY A 301 6.79 -19.80 -11.25
N SER A 302 7.71 -19.39 -10.38
CA SER A 302 7.45 -18.51 -9.23
C SER A 302 7.63 -17.02 -9.54
N VAL A 303 7.93 -16.66 -10.79
CA VAL A 303 8.19 -15.28 -11.23
C VAL A 303 7.25 -14.92 -12.38
N VAL A 304 6.54 -13.81 -12.22
CA VAL A 304 5.75 -13.19 -13.29
C VAL A 304 6.30 -11.81 -13.55
N VAL A 305 6.62 -11.53 -14.81
CA VAL A 305 7.02 -10.20 -15.26
C VAL A 305 5.83 -9.56 -15.95
N ILE A 306 5.52 -8.33 -15.54
CA ILE A 306 4.38 -7.55 -16.02
C ILE A 306 4.95 -6.43 -16.87
N HIS A 307 4.59 -6.38 -18.15
CA HIS A 307 4.99 -5.34 -19.09
C HIS A 307 3.80 -4.47 -19.42
N LEU A 308 3.86 -3.17 -19.12
CA LEU A 308 2.87 -2.18 -19.57
C LEU A 308 3.48 -1.36 -20.71
N GLN A 309 2.80 -1.36 -21.85
CA GLN A 309 3.16 -0.53 -22.99
C GLN A 309 2.04 0.47 -23.28
N SER A 310 2.39 1.76 -23.26
CA SER A 310 1.47 2.86 -23.57
C SER A 310 1.79 3.53 -24.90
N GLY A 311 0.74 3.93 -25.62
CA GLY A 311 0.84 4.73 -26.84
C GLY A 311 0.83 6.23 -26.58
N VAL A 312 0.79 7.00 -27.68
CA VAL A 312 0.73 8.48 -27.64
C VAL A 312 -0.69 9.02 -27.39
N ASP A 313 -1.71 8.24 -27.78
CA ASP A 313 -3.10 8.70 -27.90
C ASP A 313 -3.91 8.60 -26.60
N GLY A 314 -3.38 8.01 -25.53
CA GLY A 314 -4.07 7.92 -24.25
C GLY A 314 -3.21 7.40 -23.10
N GLY A 315 -3.63 7.70 -21.87
CA GLY A 315 -3.13 7.05 -20.65
C GLY A 315 -4.35 6.68 -19.81
N GLY A 316 -4.43 5.42 -19.39
CA GLY A 316 -5.44 4.92 -18.45
C GLY A 316 -5.02 5.12 -17.00
N VAL A 317 -5.82 4.60 -16.07
CA VAL A 317 -5.43 4.61 -14.66
C VAL A 317 -4.25 3.68 -14.44
N GLY A 318 -4.24 2.50 -15.07
CA GLY A 318 -3.18 1.49 -14.95
C GLY A 318 -3.65 0.25 -14.22
N PHE A 319 -2.78 -0.35 -13.40
CA PHE A 319 -3.12 -1.56 -12.66
C PHE A 319 -2.68 -1.53 -11.19
N THR A 320 -3.39 -2.32 -10.39
CA THR A 320 -3.06 -2.61 -9.00
C THR A 320 -3.16 -4.12 -8.77
N ILE A 321 -2.07 -4.77 -8.35
CA ILE A 321 -2.03 -6.18 -7.99
C ILE A 321 -2.31 -6.34 -6.50
N GLY A 322 -3.43 -6.96 -6.15
CA GLY A 322 -3.84 -7.19 -4.76
C GLY A 322 -3.50 -8.59 -4.22
N GLY A 323 -3.00 -9.50 -5.08
CA GLY A 323 -2.75 -10.89 -4.68
C GLY A 323 -1.83 -11.64 -5.62
N ILE A 324 -1.09 -12.61 -5.06
CA ILE A 324 -0.26 -13.58 -5.79
C ILE A 324 -0.54 -14.96 -5.19
N ARG A 325 -0.68 -15.99 -6.02
CA ARG A 325 -0.85 -17.37 -5.56
C ARG A 325 -0.24 -18.39 -6.53
N SER A 326 0.10 -19.57 -5.99
CA SER A 326 0.44 -20.74 -6.80
C SER A 326 -0.79 -21.26 -7.55
N ALA A 327 -0.57 -21.72 -8.78
CA ALA A 327 -1.57 -22.32 -9.64
C ALA A 327 -0.92 -23.31 -10.62
N GLU A 328 -1.73 -24.12 -11.29
CA GLU A 328 -1.26 -24.87 -12.46
C GLU A 328 -0.91 -23.90 -13.60
N PRO A 329 0.23 -24.10 -14.30
CA PRO A 329 0.57 -23.32 -15.48
C PRO A 329 -0.50 -23.47 -16.56
N GLY A 330 -0.92 -22.35 -17.15
CA GLY A 330 -1.69 -22.33 -18.39
C GLY A 330 -0.88 -22.73 -19.61
N ALA A 331 -1.26 -22.22 -20.78
CA ALA A 331 -0.47 -22.33 -22.00
C ALA A 331 0.01 -20.95 -22.45
N PRO A 332 1.25 -20.82 -22.93
CA PRO A 332 1.75 -19.56 -23.45
C PRO A 332 1.03 -19.14 -24.74
N LEU A 333 0.81 -17.85 -24.93
CA LEU A 333 0.05 -17.26 -26.04
C LEU A 333 0.62 -17.66 -27.42
N ALA A 334 1.95 -17.72 -27.57
CA ALA A 334 2.58 -18.15 -28.83
C ALA A 334 2.12 -19.56 -29.28
N ARG A 335 1.98 -20.49 -28.34
CA ARG A 335 1.47 -21.85 -28.64
C ARG A 335 -0.01 -21.85 -29.01
N LEU A 336 -0.79 -20.93 -28.45
CA LEU A 336 -2.20 -20.77 -28.81
C LEU A 336 -2.36 -20.18 -30.21
N SER A 337 -1.52 -19.22 -30.60
CA SER A 337 -1.51 -18.69 -31.97
C SER A 337 -1.08 -19.74 -32.99
N GLU A 338 -0.06 -20.56 -32.68
CA GLU A 338 0.34 -21.67 -33.54
C GLU A 338 -0.75 -22.73 -33.64
N ALA A 339 -1.36 -23.13 -32.53
CA ALA A 339 -2.47 -24.08 -32.52
C ALA A 339 -3.69 -23.56 -33.29
N ALA A 340 -4.03 -22.27 -33.15
CA ALA A 340 -5.11 -21.64 -33.91
C ALA A 340 -4.78 -21.56 -35.41
N GLN A 341 -3.53 -21.27 -35.78
CA GLN A 341 -3.10 -21.30 -37.18
C GLN A 341 -3.12 -22.74 -37.75
N LEU A 342 -2.73 -23.74 -36.97
CA LEU A 342 -2.82 -25.14 -37.36
C LEU A 342 -4.29 -25.60 -37.50
N LEU A 343 -5.18 -25.17 -36.60
CA LEU A 343 -6.61 -25.41 -36.70
C LEU A 343 -7.25 -24.69 -37.90
N ALA A 344 -6.81 -23.48 -38.23
CA ALA A 344 -7.29 -22.76 -39.41
C ALA A 344 -6.84 -23.40 -40.73
N ARG A 345 -5.72 -24.15 -40.71
CA ARG A 345 -5.23 -24.96 -41.85
C ARG A 345 -5.82 -26.37 -41.86
N ALA A 346 -6.56 -26.75 -40.82
CA ALA A 346 -7.16 -28.05 -40.72
C ALA A 346 -8.27 -28.18 -41.76
N ARG A 347 -8.19 -29.21 -42.60
CA ARG A 347 -9.21 -29.50 -43.59
C ARG A 347 -10.18 -30.53 -43.01
N ARG A 348 -11.47 -30.20 -43.01
CA ARG A 348 -12.50 -31.18 -42.69
C ARG A 348 -12.56 -32.21 -43.81
N VAL A 349 -12.28 -33.47 -43.49
CA VAL A 349 -12.29 -34.59 -44.46
C VAL A 349 -13.68 -35.21 -44.54
N ASP A 350 -14.36 -35.32 -43.41
CA ASP A 350 -15.77 -35.73 -43.33
C ASP A 350 -16.44 -35.18 -42.05
N ASP A 351 -17.65 -35.63 -41.75
CA ASP A 351 -18.43 -35.13 -40.63
C ASP A 351 -17.79 -35.39 -39.25
N ARG A 352 -16.84 -36.32 -39.14
CA ARG A 352 -16.19 -36.75 -37.89
C ARG A 352 -14.67 -36.58 -37.89
N THR A 353 -14.06 -36.35 -39.04
CA THR A 353 -12.60 -36.34 -39.22
C THR A 353 -12.13 -34.98 -39.67
N ILE A 354 -11.19 -34.40 -38.91
CA ILE A 354 -10.44 -33.21 -39.30
C ILE A 354 -8.99 -33.62 -39.53
N GLU A 355 -8.49 -33.37 -40.73
CA GLU A 355 -7.10 -33.61 -41.09
C GLU A 355 -6.30 -32.32 -40.91
N VAL A 356 -5.27 -32.39 -40.05
CA VAL A 356 -4.34 -31.29 -39.83
C VAL A 356 -3.01 -31.66 -40.49
N THR A 357 -2.69 -31.02 -41.61
CA THR A 357 -1.38 -31.21 -42.25
C THR A 357 -0.34 -30.35 -41.53
N ILE A 358 0.55 -30.99 -40.77
CA ILE A 358 1.67 -30.32 -40.12
C ILE A 358 2.90 -30.44 -41.02
N GLU A 359 3.21 -29.38 -41.77
CA GLU A 359 4.50 -29.30 -42.45
C GLU A 359 5.61 -29.05 -41.42
N ARG A 360 6.50 -30.03 -41.24
CA ARG A 360 7.63 -29.92 -40.30
C ARG A 360 8.84 -29.27 -40.97
N SER A 361 9.43 -28.29 -40.32
CA SER A 361 10.82 -27.90 -40.53
C SER A 361 11.76 -28.93 -39.85
N ALA A 362 12.31 -29.83 -40.67
CA ALA A 362 13.49 -30.70 -40.44
C ALA A 362 13.73 -31.29 -39.02
N GLY A 363 13.41 -32.59 -38.81
CA GLY A 363 13.91 -33.36 -37.66
C GLY A 363 13.26 -34.73 -37.41
N VAL A 364 13.95 -35.78 -37.87
CA VAL A 364 13.89 -37.25 -37.62
C VAL A 364 12.76 -37.81 -36.72
N TRP A 365 11.62 -38.20 -37.31
CA TRP A 365 10.80 -39.40 -36.99
C TRP A 365 10.01 -39.77 -38.28
N PRO A 366 9.71 -41.04 -38.57
CA PRO A 366 8.95 -41.42 -39.78
C PRO A 366 7.54 -40.81 -39.76
N ALA A 367 7.04 -40.43 -40.95
CA ALA A 367 5.71 -39.87 -41.12
C ALA A 367 4.64 -40.80 -40.53
N GLY A 368 3.83 -40.28 -39.61
CA GLY A 368 2.69 -41.00 -39.03
C GLY A 368 1.44 -40.14 -39.16
N HIS A 369 0.33 -40.77 -39.56
CA HIS A 369 -0.99 -40.16 -39.50
C HIS A 369 -1.45 -40.14 -38.04
N VAL A 370 -1.76 -38.96 -37.49
CA VAL A 370 -2.44 -38.85 -36.19
C VAL A 370 -3.92 -38.60 -36.49
N GLY A 371 -4.73 -39.66 -36.45
CA GLY A 371 -6.17 -39.53 -36.43
C GLY A 371 -6.61 -39.05 -35.05
N ILE A 372 -7.27 -37.90 -34.98
CA ILE A 372 -7.91 -37.41 -33.75
C ILE A 372 -9.42 -37.62 -33.93
N ASP A 373 -9.97 -38.63 -33.26
CA ASP A 373 -11.41 -38.87 -33.24
C ASP A 373 -12.09 -37.86 -32.32
N ILE A 374 -12.93 -36.99 -32.89
CA ILE A 374 -13.71 -36.00 -32.13
C ILE A 374 -15.07 -36.63 -31.79
N TYR A 375 -15.24 -37.07 -30.54
CA TYR A 375 -16.53 -37.56 -30.06
C TYR A 375 -17.47 -36.38 -29.76
N GLY A 376 -18.62 -36.33 -30.45
CA GLY A 376 -19.71 -35.42 -30.08
C GLY A 376 -20.26 -35.77 -28.70
N ALA A 377 -20.70 -34.75 -27.95
CA ALA A 377 -21.10 -34.83 -26.53
C ALA A 377 -22.16 -35.90 -26.18
N ASN A 378 -22.82 -36.51 -27.16
CA ASN A 378 -23.87 -37.53 -26.98
C ASN A 378 -23.50 -38.93 -27.54
N SER A 379 -22.22 -39.21 -27.82
CA SER A 379 -21.80 -40.51 -28.36
C SER A 379 -21.47 -41.51 -27.24
N PRO A 380 -21.96 -42.76 -27.27
CA PRO A 380 -21.55 -43.77 -26.30
C PRO A 380 -20.05 -44.09 -26.46
N ARG A 381 -19.29 -43.99 -25.37
CA ARG A 381 -17.85 -44.28 -25.35
C ARG A 381 -17.62 -45.77 -25.65
N PRO A 382 -16.66 -46.14 -26.52
CA PRO A 382 -16.28 -47.53 -26.68
C PRO A 382 -15.54 -48.02 -25.43
N HIS A 383 -15.77 -49.28 -25.05
CA HIS A 383 -14.96 -49.98 -24.05
C HIS A 383 -13.55 -50.16 -24.59
N LEU A 384 -12.57 -49.58 -23.89
CA LEU A 384 -11.15 -49.77 -24.18
C LEU A 384 -10.75 -51.21 -23.85
N GLY A 385 -10.15 -51.88 -24.83
CA GLY A 385 -9.34 -53.09 -24.66
C GLY A 385 -7.86 -52.74 -24.75
#